data_AF-A0A1Q3C495-F1
#
_entry.id   AF-A0A1Q3C495-F1
#
_cell.length_a   1.000
_cell.length_b   1.000
_cell.length_c   1.000
_cell.angle_alpha   90.00
_cell.angle_beta   90.00
_cell.angle_gamma   90.00
#
_symmetry.space_group_name_H-M   'P 1'
#
loop_
_entity.id
_entity.type
_entity.pdbx_description
1 polymer ?
#
loop_
_entity_poly.entity_id
_entity_poly.type
_entity_poly.pdbx_seq_one_letter_code
_entity_poly.pdbx_strand_id
1 'polypeptide(L)'
;MSTFKTLGSLLHVSRSIPTKKKARHSPSSSTIKSLPHYLLLEVVSRVVLHSFYDILNAKLICKYFLNVAKDDYVFQHVSMDKFPLVPWIFSEESSLFINRFLENGNLEALGED
;
A
#
# COMPACT_ATOMS: atom_id res chain seq x y z
N MET A 1 33.86 -21.39 -52.76
CA MET A 1 35.13 -22.03 -52.32
C MET A 1 35.45 -21.45 -50.95
N SER A 2 35.71 -22.17 -49.86
CA SER A 2 35.83 -23.60 -49.58
C SER A 2 35.56 -23.78 -48.08
N THR A 3 34.93 -24.89 -47.74
CA THR A 3 34.75 -25.40 -46.37
C THR A 3 36.08 -25.77 -45.72
N PHE A 4 36.23 -25.59 -44.40
CA PHE A 4 37.04 -26.50 -43.59
C PHE A 4 36.38 -26.80 -42.24
N LYS A 5 36.47 -28.08 -41.88
CA LYS A 5 35.75 -28.81 -40.85
C LYS A 5 36.44 -28.71 -39.47
N THR A 6 35.58 -28.74 -38.45
CA THR A 6 35.68 -29.33 -37.10
C THR A 6 37.01 -29.95 -36.65
N LEU A 7 37.46 -29.60 -35.43
CA LEU A 7 37.77 -30.58 -34.36
C LEU A 7 37.99 -29.85 -33.01
N GLY A 8 37.50 -30.44 -31.90
CA GLY A 8 37.93 -30.05 -30.55
C GLY A 8 36.84 -30.06 -29.48
N SER A 9 36.23 -31.22 -29.21
CA SER A 9 35.44 -31.42 -27.99
C SER A 9 36.35 -31.43 -26.76
N LEU A 10 36.09 -30.57 -25.77
CA LEU A 10 36.54 -30.81 -24.40
C LEU A 10 35.51 -30.25 -23.39
N LEU A 11 34.69 -31.17 -22.89
CA LEU A 11 34.09 -31.24 -21.56
C LEU A 11 34.12 -29.93 -20.73
N HIS A 12 33.03 -29.17 -20.75
CA HIS A 12 32.65 -28.35 -19.60
C HIS A 12 31.38 -28.95 -18.99
N VAL A 13 31.58 -29.60 -17.84
CA VAL A 13 30.56 -30.05 -16.90
C VAL A 13 29.46 -28.99 -16.82
N SER A 14 28.28 -29.32 -17.35
CA SER A 14 27.08 -28.53 -17.11
C SER A 14 26.72 -28.69 -15.65
N ARG A 15 27.22 -27.79 -14.78
CA ARG A 15 26.70 -27.64 -13.42
C ARG A 15 25.23 -27.27 -13.56
N SER A 16 24.34 -28.22 -13.30
CA SER A 16 22.94 -27.91 -13.09
C SER A 16 22.86 -27.02 -11.85
N ILE A 17 22.51 -25.75 -12.06
CA ILE A 17 22.16 -24.84 -10.98
C ILE A 17 20.91 -25.44 -10.33
N PRO A 18 20.93 -25.82 -9.04
CA PRO A 18 19.71 -26.25 -8.39
C PRO A 18 18.75 -25.05 -8.38
N THR A 19 17.71 -25.13 -9.21
CA THR A 19 16.61 -24.17 -9.18
C THR A 19 15.94 -24.33 -7.84
N LYS A 20 16.19 -23.38 -6.92
CA LYS A 20 15.43 -23.28 -5.68
C LYS A 20 13.96 -23.13 -6.08
N LYS A 21 13.18 -24.20 -5.96
CA LYS A 21 11.73 -24.13 -6.07
C LYS A 21 11.29 -23.07 -5.05
N LYS A 22 10.77 -21.92 -5.51
CA LYS A 22 10.14 -20.94 -4.63
C LYS A 22 9.10 -21.71 -3.83
N ALA A 23 9.33 -21.82 -2.52
CA ALA A 23 8.32 -22.34 -1.62
C ALA A 23 7.06 -21.52 -1.89
N ARG A 24 5.98 -22.19 -2.32
CA ARG A 24 4.67 -21.54 -2.38
C ARG A 24 4.42 -21.08 -0.95
N HIS A 25 4.37 -19.77 -0.73
CA HIS A 25 3.79 -19.24 0.49
C HIS A 25 2.44 -19.94 0.63
N SER A 26 2.30 -20.80 1.64
CA SER A 26 0.98 -21.15 2.11
C SER A 26 0.30 -19.81 2.39
N PRO A 27 -0.97 -19.62 1.99
CA PRO A 27 -1.68 -18.42 2.38
C PRO A 27 -1.75 -18.47 3.90
N SER A 28 -0.80 -17.81 4.57
CA SER A 28 -0.89 -17.53 5.99
C SER A 28 -2.28 -16.92 6.15
N SER A 29 -3.13 -17.56 6.93
CA SER A 29 -4.42 -16.99 7.31
C SER A 29 -4.09 -15.68 8.01
N SER A 30 -4.03 -14.59 7.25
CA SER A 30 -3.59 -13.30 7.76
C SER A 30 -4.56 -12.91 8.85
N THR A 31 -4.09 -12.74 10.08
CA THR A 31 -4.88 -12.44 11.29
C THR A 31 -5.89 -11.31 11.11
N ILE A 32 -5.61 -10.39 10.16
CA ILE A 32 -6.52 -9.31 9.74
C ILE A 32 -7.85 -9.83 9.15
N LYS A 33 -7.88 -10.98 8.49
CA LYS A 33 -9.10 -11.55 7.89
C LYS A 33 -10.10 -12.02 8.94
N SER A 34 -9.61 -12.47 10.08
CA SER A 34 -10.45 -12.90 11.21
C SER A 34 -10.90 -11.74 12.09
N LEU A 35 -10.34 -10.55 11.90
CA LEU A 35 -10.72 -9.38 12.68
C LEU A 35 -12.07 -8.83 12.17
N PRO A 36 -13.05 -8.60 13.05
CA PRO A 36 -14.27 -7.88 12.71
C PRO A 36 -13.97 -6.54 12.04
N HIS A 37 -14.74 -6.20 11.01
CA HIS A 37 -14.51 -4.99 10.22
C HIS A 37 -14.49 -3.71 11.08
N TYR A 38 -15.42 -3.59 12.03
CA TYR A 38 -15.51 -2.43 12.92
C TYR A 38 -14.26 -2.27 13.81
N LEU A 39 -13.60 -3.36 14.22
CA LEU A 39 -12.35 -3.27 15.00
C LEU A 39 -11.19 -2.82 14.12
N LEU A 40 -11.14 -3.28 12.87
CA LEU A 40 -10.15 -2.79 11.92
C LEU A 40 -10.35 -1.30 11.63
N LEU A 41 -11.60 -0.88 11.47
CA LEU A 41 -12.01 0.51 11.27
C LEU A 41 -11.57 1.40 12.44
N GLU A 42 -11.89 1.01 13.68
CA GLU A 42 -11.51 1.72 14.91
C GLU A 42 -9.98 1.85 15.05
N VAL A 43 -9.24 0.75 14.84
CA VAL A 43 -7.78 0.77 14.94
C VAL A 43 -7.17 1.70 13.90
N VAL A 44 -7.60 1.63 12.64
CA VAL A 44 -7.10 2.51 11.59
C VAL A 44 -7.45 3.97 11.88
N SER A 45 -8.66 4.25 12.38
CA SER A 45 -9.11 5.60 12.73
C SER A 45 -8.20 6.24 13.79
N ARG A 46 -7.82 5.48 14.82
CA ARG A 46 -6.86 5.95 15.84
C ARG A 46 -5.46 6.20 15.30
N VAL A 47 -5.02 5.40 14.33
CA VAL A 47 -3.71 5.59 13.69
C VAL A 47 -3.72 6.87 12.87
N VAL A 48 -4.75 7.09 12.05
CA VAL A 48 -4.83 8.27 11.17
C VAL A 48 -5.08 9.58 11.93
N LEU A 49 -5.65 9.51 13.13
CA LEU A 49 -5.73 10.64 14.08
C LEU A 49 -4.36 11.20 14.47
N HIS A 50 -3.29 10.44 14.30
CA HIS A 50 -1.94 10.88 14.62
C HIS A 50 -1.00 10.95 13.41
N SER A 51 -1.47 10.50 12.24
CA SER A 51 -0.64 10.32 11.05
C SER A 51 -1.47 10.24 9.76
N PHE A 52 -1.48 11.34 9.01
CA PHE A 52 -2.04 11.37 7.66
C PHE A 52 -1.42 10.31 6.74
N TYR A 53 -0.08 10.20 6.71
CA TYR A 53 0.61 9.30 5.77
C TYR A 53 0.24 7.82 5.96
N ASP A 54 -0.15 7.42 7.17
CA ASP A 54 -0.52 6.04 7.44
C ASP A 54 -1.81 5.63 6.73
N ILE A 55 -2.69 6.57 6.35
CA ILE A 55 -3.84 6.26 5.50
C ILE A 55 -3.42 5.87 4.07
N LEU A 56 -2.41 6.57 3.53
CA LEU A 56 -1.87 6.29 2.19
C LEU A 56 -1.19 4.91 2.19
N ASN A 57 -0.42 4.63 3.25
CA ASN A 57 0.22 3.33 3.43
C ASN A 57 -0.81 2.22 3.60
N ALA A 58 -1.87 2.43 4.39
CA ALA A 58 -2.94 1.45 4.60
C ALA A 58 -3.58 0.99 3.28
N LYS A 59 -3.82 1.91 2.33
CA LYS A 59 -4.37 1.58 1.01
C LYS A 59 -3.51 0.56 0.24
N LEU A 60 -2.20 0.51 0.49
CA LEU A 60 -1.25 -0.33 -0.23
C LEU A 60 -1.05 -1.72 0.41
N ILE A 61 -1.46 -1.92 1.67
CA ILE A 61 -1.18 -3.17 2.41
C ILE A 61 -1.98 -4.35 1.83
N CYS A 62 -3.31 -4.24 1.85
CA CYS A 62 -4.22 -5.28 1.33
C CYS A 62 -5.64 -4.76 1.16
N LYS A 63 -6.51 -5.56 0.53
CA LYS A 63 -7.92 -5.21 0.29
C LYS A 63 -8.71 -4.78 1.52
N TYR A 64 -8.41 -5.33 2.71
CA TYR A 64 -9.15 -4.99 3.94
C TYR A 64 -8.81 -3.58 4.42
N PHE A 65 -7.52 -3.25 4.46
CA PHE A 65 -7.07 -1.90 4.76
C PHE A 65 -7.45 -0.91 3.66
N LEU A 66 -7.46 -1.32 2.39
CA LEU A 66 -7.96 -0.49 1.29
C LEU A 66 -9.43 -0.12 1.47
N ASN A 67 -10.27 -1.07 1.88
CA ASN A 67 -11.69 -0.81 2.13
C ASN A 67 -11.87 0.14 3.33
N VAL A 68 -11.16 -0.12 4.43
CA VAL A 68 -11.21 0.72 5.63
C VAL A 68 -10.68 2.12 5.36
N ALA A 69 -9.57 2.28 4.64
CA ALA A 69 -9.01 3.59 4.27
C ALA A 69 -9.89 4.38 3.28
N LYS A 70 -10.94 3.76 2.74
CA LYS A 70 -11.95 4.41 1.90
C LYS A 70 -13.25 4.69 2.67
N ASP A 71 -13.33 4.37 3.95
CA ASP A 71 -14.52 4.57 4.77
C ASP A 71 -14.57 6.02 5.28
N ASP A 72 -15.72 6.69 5.15
CA ASP A 72 -15.90 8.09 5.57
C ASP A 72 -15.64 8.28 7.07
N TYR A 73 -15.90 7.26 7.89
CA TYR A 73 -15.57 7.28 9.31
C TYR A 73 -14.06 7.48 9.54
N VAL A 74 -13.21 6.88 8.72
CA VAL A 74 -11.76 7.08 8.82
C VAL A 74 -11.40 8.51 8.44
N PHE A 75 -12.01 9.06 7.37
CA PHE A 75 -11.76 10.43 6.93
C PHE A 75 -12.11 11.47 8.01
N GLN A 76 -13.19 11.26 8.76
CA GLN A 76 -13.56 12.10 9.90
C GLN A 76 -12.50 12.17 11.00
N HIS A 77 -11.65 11.15 11.11
CA HIS A 77 -10.63 11.05 12.16
C HIS A 77 -9.22 11.38 11.67
N VAL A 78 -9.01 11.71 10.39
CA VAL A 78 -7.68 12.02 9.88
C VAL A 78 -7.19 13.34 10.47
N SER A 79 -6.03 13.34 11.14
CA SER A 79 -5.34 14.57 11.53
C SER A 79 -4.47 15.09 10.39
N MET A 80 -4.58 16.39 10.14
CA MET A 80 -3.70 17.13 9.23
C MET A 80 -2.58 17.89 9.95
N ASP A 81 -2.39 17.71 11.27
CA ASP A 81 -1.43 18.49 12.05
C ASP A 81 0.02 18.32 11.57
N LYS A 82 0.31 17.15 10.99
CA LYS A 82 1.61 16.80 10.39
C LYS A 82 1.58 16.83 8.86
N PHE A 83 0.52 17.40 8.27
CA PHE A 83 0.39 17.52 6.85
C PHE A 83 1.39 18.56 6.35
N PRO A 84 2.33 18.20 5.46
CA PRO A 84 3.24 19.21 4.91
C PRO A 84 2.42 20.20 4.10
N LEU A 85 2.65 21.51 4.28
CA LEU A 85 2.06 22.58 3.46
C LEU A 85 2.53 22.55 1.97
N VAL A 86 3.13 21.45 1.54
CA VAL A 86 3.59 21.23 0.16
C VAL A 86 2.35 21.10 -0.73
N PRO A 87 2.35 21.67 -1.96
CA PRO A 87 1.18 21.63 -2.82
C PRO A 87 0.96 20.19 -3.30
N TRP A 88 0.08 19.45 -2.65
CA TRP A 88 -0.38 18.14 -3.12
C TRP A 88 -1.41 18.25 -4.25
N ILE A 89 -1.58 19.44 -4.84
CA ILE A 89 -2.56 19.74 -5.89
C ILE A 89 -2.17 19.11 -7.25
N PHE A 90 -0.99 18.50 -7.36
CA PHE A 90 -0.48 18.01 -8.65
C PHE A 90 -1.07 16.68 -9.12
N SER A 91 -1.92 16.00 -8.33
CA SER A 91 -2.62 14.79 -8.78
C SER A 91 -4.13 14.85 -8.57
N GLU A 92 -4.87 14.22 -9.49
CA GLU A 92 -6.32 14.10 -9.40
C GLU A 92 -6.73 13.30 -8.15
N GLU A 93 -6.00 12.23 -7.83
CA GLU A 93 -6.27 11.39 -6.67
C GLU A 93 -6.10 12.12 -5.34
N SER A 94 -5.06 12.95 -5.21
CA SER A 94 -4.85 13.78 -4.02
C SER A 94 -5.90 14.87 -3.91
N SER A 95 -6.33 15.47 -5.02
CA SER A 95 -7.41 16.46 -5.03
C SER A 95 -8.75 15.85 -4.58
N LEU A 96 -9.11 14.67 -5.11
CA LEU A 96 -10.31 13.93 -4.70
C LEU A 96 -10.25 13.53 -3.22
N PHE A 97 -9.07 13.13 -2.73
CA PHE A 97 -8.88 12.81 -1.32
C PHE A 97 -9.10 14.04 -0.44
N ILE A 98 -8.49 15.18 -0.77
CA ILE A 98 -8.63 16.42 0.00
C ILE A 98 -10.08 16.88 0.01
N ASN A 99 -10.76 16.88 -1.13
CA ASN A 99 -12.18 17.26 -1.19
C ASN A 99 -13.02 16.35 -0.29
N ARG A 100 -12.82 15.03 -0.37
CA ARG A 100 -13.54 14.07 0.49
C ARG A 100 -13.20 14.24 1.98
N PHE A 101 -11.96 14.58 2.30
CA PHE A 101 -11.57 14.93 3.66
C PHE A 101 -12.28 16.20 4.13
N LEU A 102 -12.36 17.25 3.32
CA LEU A 102 -13.06 18.49 3.66
C LEU A 102 -14.59 18.31 3.76
N GLU A 103 -15.17 17.44 2.94
CA GLU A 103 -16.60 17.10 2.97
C GLU A 103 -16.99 16.29 4.21
N ASN A 104 -16.09 15.43 4.68
CA ASN A 104 -16.34 14.56 5.84
C ASN A 104 -15.77 15.11 7.14
N GLY A 105 -14.72 15.93 7.07
CA GLY A 105 -14.16 16.66 8.17
C GLY A 105 -15.17 17.71 8.60
N ASN A 106 -15.61 17.63 9.86
CA ASN A 106 -16.51 18.59 10.45
C ASN A 106 -15.96 20.00 10.17
N LEU A 107 -16.69 20.82 9.40
CA LEU A 107 -16.33 22.20 9.02
C LEU A 107 -15.97 23.09 10.23
N GLU A 108 -16.27 22.65 11.45
CA GLU A 108 -15.93 23.30 12.71
C GLU A 108 -14.43 23.26 13.07
N ALA A 109 -13.60 22.40 12.45
CA ALA A 109 -12.15 22.44 12.64
C ALA A 109 -11.46 23.57 11.85
N LEU A 110 -12.19 24.21 10.92
CA LEU A 110 -11.78 25.44 10.26
C LEU A 110 -12.42 26.66 10.95
N GLY A 111 -12.48 26.61 12.29
CA GLY A 111 -12.89 27.73 13.13
C GLY A 111 -11.83 28.82 13.13
N GLU A 112 -12.31 30.04 12.91
CA GLU A 112 -11.62 31.32 12.89
C GLU A 112 -10.67 31.54 14.09
N ASP A 113 -9.47 32.07 13.80
CA ASP A 113 -8.69 32.96 14.68
C ASP A 113 -7.95 33.98 13.79
#